data_AF-A0A6I4NTN8-F1
#
_entry.id   AF-A0A6I4NTN8-F1
#
_cell.length_a   1.000
_cell.length_b   1.000
_cell.length_c   1.000
_cell.angle_alpha   90.00
_cell.angle_beta   90.00
_cell.angle_gamma   90.00
#
_symmetry.space_group_name_H-M   'P 1'
#
loop_
_entity.id
_entity.type
_entity.pdbx_description
1 polymer ?
#
loop_
_entity_poly.entity_id
_entity_poly.type
_entity_poly.pdbx_seq_one_letter_code
_entity_poly.pdbx_strand_id
1 'polypeptide(L)'
;MTRRDLRSEVRDAGGFYHWWNRWLVRFAGPPQVGPYETTPPPPVAQVCPVCGAPLAAHEIDRTGARTFMRCPAAPARAVASTEQGTAAPPEEPA
;
A
#
# COMPACT_ATOMS: atom_id res chain seq x y z
N MET A 1 38.75 -10.18 -29.93
CA MET A 1 37.36 -10.10 -29.41
C MET A 1 36.70 -8.88 -30.03
N THR A 2 35.78 -9.09 -30.98
CA THR A 2 35.03 -7.99 -31.59
C THR A 2 34.01 -7.49 -30.58
N ARG A 3 34.19 -6.27 -30.07
CA ARG A 3 33.21 -5.63 -29.18
C ARG A 3 31.93 -5.46 -29.98
N ARG A 4 30.81 -6.00 -29.51
CA ARG A 4 29.51 -5.75 -30.13
C ARG A 4 29.19 -4.26 -30.02
N ASP A 5 28.52 -3.72 -31.04
CA ASP A 5 28.07 -2.34 -31.02
C ASP A 5 26.91 -2.19 -30.03
N LEU A 6 26.94 -1.13 -29.23
CA LEU A 6 25.95 -0.88 -28.18
C LEU A 6 24.52 -0.87 -28.72
N ARG A 7 24.30 -0.34 -29.93
CA ARG A 7 22.96 -0.26 -30.53
C ARG A 7 22.41 -1.65 -30.86
N SER A 8 23.29 -2.59 -31.24
CA SER A 8 22.90 -3.97 -31.48
C SER A 8 22.47 -4.67 -30.18
N GLU A 9 23.19 -4.43 -29.08
CA GLU A 9 22.89 -5.01 -27.77
C GLU A 9 21.58 -4.45 -27.18
N VAL A 10 21.33 -3.16 -27.35
CA VAL A 10 20.07 -2.53 -26.92
C VAL A 10 18.87 -3.10 -27.67
N ARG A 11 19.03 -3.39 -28.97
CA ARG A 11 17.96 -4.01 -29.77
C ARG A 11 17.71 -5.46 -29.38
N ASP A 12 18.78 -6.24 -29.17
CA ASP A 12 18.71 -7.63 -28.70
C ASP A 12 18.03 -7.75 -27.33
N ALA A 13 18.29 -6.80 -26.43
CA ALA A 13 17.69 -6.76 -25.10
C ALA A 13 16.20 -6.36 -25.09
N GLY A 14 15.58 -6.03 -26.23
CA GLY A 14 14.18 -5.59 -26.29
C GLY A 14 13.96 -4.10 -26.00
N GLY A 15 15.01 -3.28 -26.08
CA GLY A 15 14.96 -1.83 -25.88
C GLY A 15 15.91 -1.31 -24.82
N PHE A 16 16.09 0.02 -24.79
CA PHE A 16 17.06 0.68 -23.90
C PHE A 16 16.79 0.40 -22.42
N TYR A 17 15.52 0.45 -22.02
CA TYR A 17 15.12 0.20 -20.63
C TYR A 17 15.52 -1.21 -20.16
N HIS A 18 15.25 -2.23 -20.98
CA HIS A 18 15.60 -3.61 -20.66
C HIS A 18 17.11 -3.84 -20.63
N TRP A 19 17.86 -3.25 -21.57
CA TRP A 19 19.32 -3.29 -21.56
C TRP A 19 19.90 -2.65 -20.30
N TRP A 20 19.41 -1.47 -19.92
CA TRP A 20 19.85 -0.77 -18.71
C TRP A 20 19.48 -1.55 -17.45
N ASN A 21 18.26 -2.05 -17.35
CA ASN A 21 17.81 -2.83 -16.20
C ASN A 21 18.65 -4.10 -16.02
N ARG A 22 19.03 -4.78 -17.11
CA ARG A 22 19.92 -5.95 -17.07
C ARG A 22 21.30 -5.59 -16.50
N TRP A 23 21.87 -4.46 -16.92
CA TRP A 23 23.12 -3.94 -16.36
C TRP A 23 22.98 -3.55 -14.89
N LEU A 24 21.88 -2.91 -14.52
CA LEU A 24 21.60 -2.47 -13.17
C LEU A 24 21.46 -3.68 -12.22
N VAL A 25 20.69 -4.70 -12.59
CA VAL A 25 20.52 -5.93 -11.81
C VAL A 25 21.85 -6.67 -11.61
N ARG A 26 22.76 -6.60 -12.59
CA ARG A 26 24.09 -7.22 -12.47
C ARG A 26 24.95 -6.58 -11.39
N PHE A 27 24.74 -5.30 -11.08
CA PHE A 27 25.52 -4.54 -10.09
C PHE A 27 24.78 -4.34 -8.76
N ALA A 28 23.51 -3.95 -8.80
CA ALA A 28 22.69 -3.63 -7.64
C ALA A 28 21.87 -4.84 -7.13
N GLY A 29 21.81 -5.93 -7.90
CA GLY A 29 20.94 -7.07 -7.63
C GLY A 29 19.51 -6.84 -8.13
N PRO A 30 18.66 -7.89 -8.08
CA PRO A 30 17.24 -7.74 -8.34
C PRO A 30 16.61 -6.79 -7.31
N PRO A 31 15.50 -6.11 -7.65
CA PRO A 31 14.78 -5.32 -6.68
C PRO A 31 14.41 -6.19 -5.47
N GLN A 32 14.63 -5.66 -4.28
CA GLN A 32 14.23 -6.27 -3.02
C GLN A 32 12.71 -6.18 -2.91
N VAL A 33 11.99 -6.96 -3.71
CA VAL A 33 10.63 -7.33 -3.35
C VAL A 33 10.85 -8.27 -2.18
N GLY A 34 10.66 -7.75 -0.95
CA GLY A 34 10.71 -8.60 0.24
C GLY A 34 9.82 -9.83 0.05
N PRO A 35 9.90 -10.86 0.90
CA PRO A 35 8.91 -11.92 0.88
C PRO A 35 7.55 -11.23 0.78
N TYR A 36 6.87 -11.43 -0.35
CA TYR A 36 5.51 -10.94 -0.46
C TYR A 36 4.80 -11.69 0.64
N GLU A 37 4.45 -11.00 1.73
CA GLU A 37 3.61 -11.63 2.72
C GLU A 37 2.32 -12.02 2.01
N THR A 38 2.25 -13.31 1.71
CA THR A 38 1.11 -13.91 1.04
C THR A 38 -0.10 -13.92 1.96
N THR A 39 0.15 -13.82 3.26
CA THR A 39 -0.86 -13.56 4.27
C THR A 39 -1.18 -12.07 4.26
N PRO A 40 -2.34 -11.65 3.74
CA PRO A 40 -2.76 -10.27 3.91
C PRO A 40 -2.87 -9.97 5.40
N PRO A 41 -2.43 -8.78 5.86
CA PRO A 41 -2.66 -8.36 7.23
C PRO A 41 -4.17 -8.42 7.53
N PRO A 42 -4.57 -8.68 8.79
CA PRO A 42 -5.97 -8.67 9.15
C PRO A 42 -6.59 -7.32 8.74
N PRO A 43 -7.81 -7.31 8.20
CA PRO A 43 -8.44 -6.09 7.74
C PRO A 43 -8.60 -5.13 8.93
N VAL A 44 -7.81 -4.05 8.94
CA VAL A 44 -8.02 -2.96 9.87
C VAL A 44 -9.21 -2.15 9.40
N ALA A 45 -10.14 -1.86 10.30
CA ALA A 45 -11.25 -0.97 10.00
C ALA A 45 -10.69 0.43 9.72
N GLN A 46 -10.55 0.77 8.43
CA GLN A 46 -10.06 2.07 8.02
C GLN A 46 -11.21 3.07 8.00
N VAL A 47 -10.94 4.27 8.49
CA VAL A 47 -11.84 5.41 8.47
C VAL A 47 -11.39 6.40 7.41
N CYS A 48 -12.34 7.02 6.73
CA CYS A 48 -12.03 8.09 5.78
C CYS A 48 -11.55 9.34 6.55
N PRO A 49 -10.37 9.90 6.22
CA PRO A 49 -9.83 11.07 6.93
C PRO A 49 -10.63 12.35 6.68
N VAL A 50 -11.53 12.35 5.70
CA VAL A 50 -12.33 13.52 5.32
C VAL A 50 -13.69 13.52 6.04
N CYS A 51 -14.41 12.40 6.04
CA CYS A 51 -15.77 12.31 6.58
C CYS A 51 -15.89 11.46 7.86
N GLY A 52 -14.86 10.70 8.22
CA GLY A 52 -14.84 9.83 9.39
C GLY A 52 -15.63 8.53 9.27
N ALA A 53 -16.38 8.32 8.18
CA ALA A 53 -17.13 7.08 7.96
C ALA A 53 -16.19 5.90 7.59
N PRO A 54 -16.59 4.64 7.83
CA PRO A 54 -15.83 3.47 7.39
C PRO A 54 -15.53 3.53 5.89
N LEU A 55 -14.29 3.22 5.50
CA LEU A 55 -13.87 3.25 4.10
C LEU A 55 -14.72 2.32 3.21
N ALA A 56 -15.19 1.21 3.78
CA ALA A 56 -16.09 0.26 3.13
C ALA A 56 -17.47 0.84 2.73
N ALA A 57 -17.88 1.97 3.33
CA ALA A 57 -19.12 2.65 2.97
C ALA A 57 -19.00 3.60 1.76
N HIS A 58 -17.80 3.71 1.17
CA HIS A 58 -17.54 4.61 0.06
C HIS A 58 -17.68 3.91 -1.29
N GLU A 59 -18.23 4.63 -2.27
CA GLU A 59 -18.28 4.17 -3.66
C GLU A 59 -17.03 4.64 -4.41
N ILE A 60 -16.36 3.74 -5.13
CA ILE A 60 -15.20 4.09 -5.98
C ILE A 60 -15.68 4.22 -7.43
N ASP A 61 -15.72 5.45 -7.91
CA ASP A 61 -16.04 5.77 -9.29
C ASP A 61 -14.79 5.66 -10.17
N ARG A 62 -14.83 4.71 -11.12
CA ARG A 62 -13.77 4.45 -12.11
C ARG A 62 -14.18 4.78 -13.54
N THR A 63 -15.31 5.46 -13.73
CA THR A 63 -15.89 5.70 -15.07
C THR A 63 -15.20 6.82 -15.84
N GLY A 64 -14.55 7.75 -15.13
CA GLY A 64 -13.89 8.91 -15.74
C GLY A 64 -12.38 8.72 -15.99
N ALA A 65 -11.75 9.77 -16.53
CA ALA A 65 -10.30 9.83 -16.73
C ALA A 65 -9.49 9.76 -15.41
N ARG A 66 -10.14 10.03 -14.28
CA ARG A 66 -9.56 9.92 -12.94
C ARG A 66 -10.50 9.15 -12.02
N THR A 67 -9.93 8.25 -11.24
CA THR A 67 -10.65 7.51 -10.21
C THR A 67 -10.90 8.40 -9.00
N PHE A 68 -12.12 8.39 -8.50
CA PHE A 68 -12.48 9.10 -7.27
C PHE A 68 -13.25 8.22 -6.31
N MET A 69 -13.26 8.62 -5.05
CA MET A 69 -14.05 8.00 -4.01
C MET A 69 -15.16 8.97 -3.59
N ARG A 70 -16.41 8.52 -3.59
CA ARG A 70 -17.58 9.30 -3.14
C ARG A 70 -17.89 8.97 -1.69
N CYS A 71 -17.97 10.01 -0.86
CA CYS A 71 -18.42 9.85 0.52
C CYS A 71 -19.90 9.42 0.56
N PRO A 72 -20.30 8.59 1.55
CA PRO A 72 -21.70 8.23 1.74
C PRO A 72 -22.55 9.45 2.10
N ALA A 73 -23.80 9.47 1.65
CA ALA A 73 -24.73 10.60 1.85
C ALA A 73 -25.13 10.82 3.33
N ALA A 74 -24.97 9.82 4.20
CA ALA A 74 -25.23 9.94 5.62
C ALA A 74 -24.16 9.21 6.45
N PRO A 75 -23.66 9.79 7.55
CA PRO A 75 -22.79 9.07 8.47
C PRO A 75 -23.64 8.12 9.33
N ALA A 76 -23.27 6.84 9.40
CA ALA A 76 -23.59 6.08 10.60
C ALA A 76 -22.70 6.61 11.73
N ARG A 77 -23.19 7.62 12.45
CA ARG A 77 -22.57 8.06 13.70
C ARG A 77 -23.18 7.20 14.82
N ALA A 78 -22.41 6.21 15.28
CA ALA A 78 -22.64 5.45 16.52
C ALA A 78 -21.27 4.89 16.95
N VAL A 79 -20.75 4.97 18.19
CA VAL A 79 -21.19 5.53 19.48
C VAL A 79 -19.93 5.67 20.35
N ALA A 80 -19.90 6.73 21.16
CA ALA A 80 -19.18 6.93 22.44
C ALA A 80 -17.78 6.32 22.66
N SER A 81 -16.77 7.19 22.72
CA SER A 81 -15.62 7.05 23.62
C SER A 81 -16.07 7.31 25.07
N THR A 82 -16.53 6.28 25.75
CA THR A 82 -16.65 6.18 27.21
C THR A 82 -16.43 4.67 27.40
N GLU A 83 -15.44 4.13 28.09
CA GLU A 83 -14.94 4.47 29.42
C GLU A 83 -13.52 3.88 29.50
N GLN A 84 -12.50 4.71 29.72
CA GLN A 84 -11.21 4.23 30.20
C GLN A 84 -11.40 3.91 31.67
N GLY A 85 -11.62 2.63 31.96
CA GLY A 85 -11.62 2.11 33.33
C GLY A 85 -10.29 2.42 33.99
N THR A 86 -10.31 3.38 34.92
CA THR A 86 -9.32 3.53 35.98
C THR A 86 -9.16 2.17 36.66
N ALA A 87 -7.99 1.55 36.49
CA ALA A 87 -7.55 0.51 37.39
C ALA A 87 -7.23 1.16 38.74
N ALA A 88 -8.04 0.88 39.76
CA ALA A 88 -7.66 1.12 41.14
C ALA A 88 -6.43 0.24 41.48
N PRO A 89 -5.45 0.74 42.25
CA PRO A 89 -4.34 -0.09 42.71
C PRO A 89 -4.88 -1.20 43.63
N PRO A 90 -4.26 -2.39 43.64
CA PRO A 90 -4.61 -3.40 44.63
C PRO A 90 -4.22 -2.90 46.03
N GLU A 91 -5.19 -2.88 46.95
CA GLU A 91 -4.91 -2.78 48.39
C GLU A 91 -4.26 -4.10 48.85
N GLU A 92 -2.99 -4.04 49.27
CA GLU A 92 -2.32 -5.12 50.00
C GLU A 92 -2.79 -5.12 51.45
N PRO A 93 -3.34 -6.22 52.00
CA PRO A 93 -3.54 -6.36 53.44
C PRO A 93 -2.24 -6.77 54.16
N ALA A 94 -2.13 -6.28 55.39
CA ALA A 94 -1.00 -6.35 56.33
C ALA A 94 -0.58 -7.75 56.79
#